data_AF-A0A965L4U3-F1
#
_entry.id   AF-A0A965L4U3-F1
#
_cell.length_a   1.000
_cell.length_b   1.000
_cell.length_c   1.000
_cell.angle_alpha   90.00
_cell.angle_beta   90.00
_cell.angle_gamma   90.00
#
_symmetry.space_group_name_H-M   'P 1'
#
loop_
_entity.id
_entity.type
_entity.pdbx_description
1 polymer ?
#
loop_
_entity_poly.entity_id
_entity_poly.type
_entity_poly.pdbx_seq_one_letter_code
_entity_poly.pdbx_strand_id
1 'polypeptide(L)'
;MPSIYLTKSLWSYKFRKLTYLIRAIGAYGFLNVTIYLKRLFNPNKTIVGILLAEHLGDIVASEPIIDALHKKFQDAEIYWIVKPVFAPVLIKHPGLSKVILETNLLFSILIARKNAFTQFYNLHLNELRKDPFFGTKLENPYAEKIDLTIHNYYKSSNLLGNFSRLCHLNLDQTAPSIYIGQAKLKLPFNGNYWVLHRKSTDLNREWQDENWIQLL
;
A
#
# COMPACT_ATOMS: atom_id res chain seq x y z
N MET A 1 -30.63 -28.86 19.45
CA MET A 1 -29.16 -29.10 19.50
C MET A 1 -28.51 -28.35 18.35
N PRO A 2 -27.60 -27.38 18.58
CA PRO A 2 -26.87 -26.77 17.47
C PRO A 2 -26.08 -27.86 16.75
N SER A 3 -26.24 -27.95 15.43
CA SER A 3 -25.58 -28.99 14.63
C SER A 3 -24.07 -28.92 14.81
N ILE A 4 -23.39 -30.07 14.85
CA ILE A 4 -21.92 -30.19 15.00
C ILE A 4 -21.17 -29.35 13.95
N TYR A 5 -21.79 -29.08 12.80
CA TYR A 5 -21.25 -28.21 11.75
C TYR A 5 -21.24 -26.73 12.16
N LEU A 6 -22.26 -26.25 12.86
CA LEU A 6 -22.33 -24.88 13.39
C LEU A 6 -21.24 -24.64 14.44
N THR A 7 -21.01 -25.60 15.34
CA THR A 7 -19.94 -25.49 16.35
C THR A 7 -18.54 -25.53 15.73
N LYS A 8 -18.28 -26.41 14.75
CA LYS A 8 -17.00 -26.42 14.02
C LYS A 8 -16.74 -25.12 13.22
N SER A 9 -17.77 -24.60 12.54
CA SER A 9 -17.68 -23.35 11.78
C SER A 9 -17.39 -22.15 12.69
N LEU A 10 -18.07 -22.05 13.83
CA LEU A 10 -17.83 -21.00 14.83
C LEU A 10 -16.42 -21.08 15.42
N TRP A 11 -15.91 -22.28 15.71
CA TRP A 11 -14.55 -22.47 16.19
C TRP A 11 -13.51 -22.08 15.13
N SER A 12 -13.70 -22.47 13.88
CA SER A 12 -12.84 -22.05 12.77
C SER A 12 -12.81 -20.53 12.63
N TYR A 13 -13.98 -19.88 12.68
CA TYR A 13 -14.07 -18.41 12.65
C TYR A 13 -13.33 -17.76 13.82
N LYS A 14 -13.56 -18.23 15.06
CA LYS A 14 -12.90 -17.70 16.26
C LYS A 14 -11.38 -17.88 16.19
N PHE A 15 -10.91 -19.04 15.75
CA PHE A 15 -9.48 -19.32 15.60
C PHE A 15 -8.83 -18.46 14.51
N ARG A 16 -9.50 -18.28 13.36
CA ARG A 16 -9.06 -17.35 12.31
C ARG A 16 -9.00 -15.91 12.81
N LYS A 17 -10.00 -15.46 13.57
CA LYS A 17 -10.02 -14.12 14.17
C LYS A 17 -8.89 -13.94 15.18
N LEU A 18 -8.62 -14.92 16.03
CA LEU A 18 -7.54 -14.88 17.02
C LEU A 18 -6.16 -14.87 16.36
N THR A 19 -5.91 -15.78 15.41
CA THR A 19 -4.64 -15.83 14.66
C THR A 19 -4.39 -14.55 13.86
N TYR A 20 -5.45 -13.97 13.27
CA TYR A 20 -5.40 -12.68 12.61
C TYR A 20 -4.98 -11.55 13.56
N LEU A 21 -5.58 -11.48 14.76
CA LEU A 21 -5.24 -10.51 15.79
C LEU A 21 -3.80 -10.67 16.29
N ILE A 22 -3.38 -11.89 16.62
CA ILE A 22 -2.02 -12.18 17.12
C ILE A 22 -0.97 -11.77 16.07
N ARG A 23 -1.20 -12.10 14.80
CA ARG A 23 -0.30 -11.70 13.70
C ARG A 23 -0.21 -10.18 13.57
N ALA A 24 -1.33 -9.47 13.71
CA ALA A 24 -1.37 -8.01 13.63
C ALA A 24 -0.58 -7.38 14.78
N ILE A 25 -0.85 -7.78 16.03
CA ILE A 25 -0.19 -7.25 17.23
C ILE A 25 1.30 -7.59 17.24
N GLY A 26 1.65 -8.83 16.90
CA GLY A 26 3.05 -9.27 16.83
C GLY A 26 3.86 -8.47 15.81
N ALA A 27 3.33 -8.32 14.58
CA ALA A 27 3.98 -7.52 13.55
C ALA A 27 4.06 -6.03 13.91
N TYR A 28 2.99 -5.48 14.49
CA TYR A 28 2.92 -4.09 14.97
C TYR A 28 3.97 -3.83 16.06
N GLY A 29 4.03 -4.69 17.07
CA GLY A 29 4.98 -4.57 18.18
C GLY A 29 6.42 -4.70 17.69
N PHE A 30 6.70 -5.73 16.88
CA PHE A 30 8.03 -5.93 16.30
C PHE A 30 8.50 -4.73 15.47
N LEU A 31 7.64 -4.20 14.60
CA LEU A 31 7.98 -3.03 13.79
C LEU A 31 8.25 -1.80 14.68
N ASN A 32 7.36 -1.49 15.62
CA ASN A 32 7.52 -0.33 16.49
C ASN A 32 8.79 -0.41 17.34
N VAL A 33 9.08 -1.57 17.93
CA VAL A 33 10.33 -1.79 18.68
C VAL A 33 11.54 -1.59 17.78
N THR A 34 11.53 -2.16 16.57
CA THR A 34 12.64 -2.03 15.62
C THR A 34 12.89 -0.57 15.23
N ILE A 35 11.83 0.17 14.89
CA ILE A 35 11.94 1.59 14.51
C ILE A 35 12.35 2.44 15.72
N TYR A 36 11.79 2.18 16.89
CA TYR A 36 12.15 2.88 18.12
C TYR A 36 13.63 2.70 18.47
N LEU A 37 14.14 1.47 18.44
CA LEU A 37 15.56 1.20 18.65
C LEU A 37 16.42 1.90 17.60
N LYS A 38 16.03 1.86 16.31
CA LYS A 38 16.74 2.59 15.25
C LYS A 38 16.83 4.09 15.52
N ARG A 39 15.75 4.71 16.02
CA ARG A 39 15.73 6.13 16.41
C ARG A 39 16.66 6.42 17.59
N LEU A 40 16.72 5.52 18.58
CA LEU A 40 17.64 5.67 19.71
C LEU A 40 19.11 5.61 19.26
N PHE A 41 19.45 4.69 18.35
CA PHE A 41 20.82 4.56 17.84
C PHE A 41 21.19 5.61 16.78
N ASN A 42 20.21 6.24 16.12
CA ASN A 42 20.42 7.23 15.06
C ASN A 42 19.53 8.45 15.27
N PRO A 43 19.74 9.25 16.33
CA PRO A 43 18.83 10.33 16.72
C PRO A 43 18.69 11.45 15.68
N ASN A 44 19.71 11.64 14.84
CA ASN A 44 19.71 12.69 13.81
C ASN A 44 19.03 12.25 12.49
N LYS A 45 18.71 10.97 12.31
CA LYS A 45 18.11 10.46 11.08
C LYS A 45 16.59 10.59 11.09
N THR A 46 16.02 10.97 9.95
CA THR A 46 14.57 10.98 9.79
C THR A 46 14.10 9.62 9.31
N ILE A 47 13.43 8.86 10.17
CA ILE A 47 12.82 7.59 9.78
C ILE A 47 11.39 7.84 9.32
N VAL A 48 11.13 7.64 8.03
CA VAL A 48 9.84 7.91 7.39
C VAL A 48 9.10 6.62 7.10
N GLY A 49 7.84 6.53 7.51
CA GLY A 49 6.93 5.44 7.15
C GLY A 49 5.88 5.92 6.15
N ILE A 50 5.69 5.18 5.06
CA ILE A 50 4.65 5.39 4.06
C ILE A 50 3.69 4.19 4.12
N LEU A 51 2.39 4.44 4.25
CA LEU A 51 1.36 3.42 4.18
C LEU A 51 0.50 3.64 2.93
N LEU A 52 0.79 2.85 1.89
CA LEU A 52 -0.06 2.67 0.72
C LEU A 52 0.00 1.21 0.32
N ALA A 53 -0.94 0.43 0.84
CA ALA A 53 -0.92 -1.02 0.70
C ALA A 53 -1.64 -1.57 -0.53
N GLU A 54 -2.48 -0.75 -1.15
CA GLU A 54 -3.25 -1.02 -2.36
C GLU A 54 -3.76 0.32 -2.95
N HIS A 55 -4.04 0.44 -4.25
CA HIS A 55 -3.93 -0.58 -5.31
C HIS A 55 -2.64 -0.44 -6.14
N LEU A 56 -2.37 -1.37 -7.06
CA LEU A 56 -1.16 -1.36 -7.90
C LEU A 56 -0.94 -0.02 -8.63
N GLY A 57 -2.00 0.53 -9.24
CA GLY A 57 -1.93 1.82 -9.93
C GLY A 57 -1.56 2.96 -8.99
N ASP A 58 -2.14 2.99 -7.78
CA ASP A 58 -1.86 4.01 -6.76
C ASP A 58 -0.41 3.91 -6.26
N ILE A 59 0.07 2.69 -6.03
CA ILE A 59 1.44 2.41 -5.60
C ILE A 59 2.44 2.88 -6.65
N VAL A 60 2.23 2.51 -7.92
CA VAL A 60 3.11 2.91 -9.03
C VAL A 60 3.06 4.42 -9.20
N ALA A 61 1.88 5.03 -9.25
CA ALA A 61 1.74 6.48 -9.42
C ALA A 61 2.38 7.28 -8.28
N SER A 62 2.43 6.71 -7.07
CA SER A 62 3.01 7.36 -5.88
C SER A 62 4.52 7.16 -5.73
N GLU A 63 5.17 6.37 -6.58
CA GLU A 63 6.61 6.11 -6.49
C GLU A 63 7.47 7.40 -6.40
N PRO A 64 7.19 8.48 -7.17
CA PRO A 64 7.98 9.72 -7.12
C PRO A 64 8.00 10.43 -5.76
N ILE A 65 7.08 10.07 -4.85
CA ILE A 65 7.05 10.57 -3.47
C ILE A 65 8.34 10.20 -2.74
N ILE A 66 8.97 9.06 -3.06
CA ILE A 66 10.19 8.59 -2.41
C ILE A 66 11.33 9.59 -2.59
N ASP A 67 11.57 10.01 -3.83
CA ASP A 67 12.62 10.98 -4.15
C ASP A 67 12.31 12.36 -3.56
N ALA A 68 11.05 12.78 -3.57
CA ALA A 68 10.65 14.04 -2.97
C ALA A 68 10.81 14.04 -1.44
N LEU A 69 10.60 12.91 -0.77
CA LEU A 69 10.84 12.77 0.66
C LEU A 69 12.33 12.80 1.01
N HIS A 70 13.19 12.20 0.18
CA HIS A 70 14.66 12.33 0.32
C HIS A 70 15.13 13.78 0.13
N LYS A 71 14.50 14.53 -0.78
CA LYS A 71 14.79 15.97 -0.94
C LYS A 71 14.32 16.80 0.26
N LYS A 72 13.17 16.44 0.85
CA LYS A 72 12.56 17.14 1.98
C LYS A 72 13.28 16.87 3.30
N PHE A 73 13.78 15.66 3.49
CA PHE A 73 14.42 15.21 4.72
C PHE A 73 15.86 14.76 4.43
N GLN A 74 16.84 15.50 4.92
CA GLN A 74 18.26 15.14 4.80
C GLN A 74 18.53 13.81 5.52
N ASP A 75 19.17 12.85 4.84
CA ASP A 75 19.48 11.49 5.34
C ASP A 75 18.26 10.73 5.89
N ALA A 76 17.20 10.65 5.07
CA ALA A 76 15.99 9.91 5.42
C ALA A 76 16.15 8.40 5.20
N GLU A 77 15.68 7.59 6.16
CA GLU A 77 15.40 6.18 5.92
C GLU A 77 13.90 5.99 5.65
N ILE A 78 13.56 5.55 4.45
CA ILE A 78 12.16 5.45 4.02
C ILE A 78 11.71 3.99 4.01
N TYR A 79 10.58 3.75 4.66
CA TYR A 79 9.93 2.45 4.78
C TYR A 79 8.55 2.50 4.13
N TRP A 80 8.24 1.54 3.26
CA TRP A 80 6.94 1.48 2.60
C TRP A 80 6.17 0.24 3.02
N ILE A 81 4.97 0.42 3.59
CA ILE A 81 4.08 -0.66 4.01
C ILE A 81 3.14 -1.03 2.86
N VAL A 82 3.22 -2.29 2.41
CA VAL A 82 2.46 -2.77 1.26
C VAL A 82 1.96 -4.21 1.40
N LYS A 83 0.85 -4.58 0.75
CA LYS A 83 0.44 -5.99 0.67
C LYS A 83 1.50 -6.84 -0.05
N PRO A 84 1.71 -8.10 0.37
CA PRO A 84 2.71 -8.99 -0.24
C PRO A 84 2.65 -9.10 -1.77
N VAL A 85 1.44 -9.09 -2.35
CA VAL A 85 1.24 -9.19 -3.79
C VAL A 85 1.80 -8.01 -4.59
N PHE A 86 1.89 -6.82 -3.99
CA PHE A 86 2.41 -5.62 -4.66
C PHE A 86 3.86 -5.30 -4.27
N ALA A 87 4.42 -5.98 -3.26
CA ALA A 87 5.80 -5.80 -2.82
C ALA A 87 6.87 -5.90 -3.93
N PRO A 88 6.73 -6.78 -4.96
CA PRO A 88 7.71 -6.87 -6.05
C PRO A 88 7.94 -5.56 -6.82
N VAL A 89 6.96 -4.66 -6.84
CA VAL A 89 7.06 -3.35 -7.51
C VAL A 89 8.02 -2.41 -6.77
N LEU A 90 8.16 -2.57 -5.46
CA LEU A 90 8.89 -1.65 -4.59
C LEU A 90 10.22 -2.20 -4.08
N ILE A 91 10.38 -3.53 -3.99
CA ILE A 91 11.49 -4.15 -3.25
C ILE A 91 12.89 -3.83 -3.81
N LYS A 92 12.98 -3.43 -5.08
CA LYS A 92 14.22 -3.06 -5.75
C LYS A 92 14.43 -1.55 -5.88
N HIS A 93 13.53 -0.75 -5.31
CA HIS A 93 13.63 0.71 -5.37
C HIS A 93 14.83 1.21 -4.55
N PRO A 94 15.79 1.94 -5.15
CA PRO A 94 17.04 2.33 -4.48
C PRO A 94 16.81 3.32 -3.33
N GLY A 95 15.79 4.17 -3.43
CA GLY A 95 15.41 5.11 -2.38
C GLY A 95 14.66 4.50 -1.19
N LEU A 96 14.31 3.21 -1.20
CA LEU A 96 13.65 2.57 -0.06
C LEU A 96 14.65 1.81 0.80
N SER A 97 14.68 2.11 2.09
CA SER A 97 15.47 1.34 3.05
C SER A 97 14.87 -0.04 3.28
N LYS A 98 13.53 -0.14 3.31
CA LYS A 98 12.84 -1.43 3.44
C LYS A 98 11.38 -1.37 2.98
N VAL A 99 10.94 -2.44 2.32
CA VAL A 99 9.52 -2.73 2.12
C VAL A 99 9.01 -3.56 3.29
N ILE A 100 7.95 -3.08 3.94
CA ILE A 100 7.28 -3.74 5.06
C ILE A 100 6.02 -4.41 4.51
N LEU A 101 5.87 -5.71 4.77
CA LEU A 101 4.70 -6.44 4.33
C LEU A 101 3.52 -6.22 5.30
N GLU A 102 2.39 -5.77 4.78
CA GLU A 102 1.12 -5.73 5.51
C GLU A 102 0.69 -7.16 5.80
N THR A 103 0.79 -7.59 7.06
CA THR A 103 0.35 -8.93 7.48
C THR A 103 -1.16 -9.07 7.40
N ASN A 104 -1.87 -7.99 7.72
CA ASN A 104 -3.31 -7.81 7.52
C ASN A 104 -3.72 -6.34 7.73
N LEU A 105 -5.00 -6.02 7.48
CA LEU A 105 -5.50 -4.65 7.60
C LEU A 105 -5.47 -4.12 9.05
N LEU A 106 -5.65 -4.99 10.04
CA LEU A 106 -5.57 -4.57 11.45
C LEU A 106 -4.17 -4.06 11.81
N PHE A 107 -3.10 -4.66 11.27
CA PHE A 107 -1.74 -4.12 11.42
C PHE A 107 -1.64 -2.68 10.90
N SER A 108 -2.16 -2.41 9.70
CA SER A 108 -2.16 -1.06 9.13
C SER A 108 -3.00 -0.08 9.94
N ILE A 109 -4.15 -0.50 10.47
CA ILE A 109 -4.98 0.31 11.38
C ILE A 109 -4.20 0.68 12.65
N LEU A 110 -3.50 -0.29 13.26
CA LEU A 110 -2.71 -0.05 14.46
C LEU A 110 -1.57 0.95 14.18
N ILE A 111 -0.83 0.77 13.09
CA ILE A 111 0.26 1.67 12.68
C ILE A 111 -0.25 3.08 12.34
N ALA A 112 -1.37 3.19 11.64
CA ALA A 112 -1.96 4.48 11.29
C ALA A 112 -2.43 5.27 12.52
N ARG A 113 -2.91 4.57 13.56
CA ARG A 113 -3.30 5.18 14.84
C ARG A 113 -2.09 5.60 15.67
N LYS A 114 -1.07 4.75 15.72
CA LYS A 114 0.13 5.00 16.51
C LYS A 114 1.32 4.26 15.90
N ASN A 115 2.45 4.95 15.78
CA ASN A 115 3.67 4.35 15.28
C ASN A 115 4.90 5.03 15.88
N ALA A 116 6.05 4.38 15.71
CA ALA A 116 7.33 4.86 16.20
C ALA A 116 8.12 5.67 15.17
N PHE A 117 7.62 5.85 13.93
CA PHE A 117 8.34 6.61 12.91
C PHE A 117 8.50 8.08 13.33
N THR A 118 9.54 8.74 12.83
CA THR A 118 9.72 10.19 13.02
C THR A 118 8.67 10.95 12.22
N GLN A 119 8.38 10.48 11.00
CA GLN A 119 7.32 10.97 10.14
C GLN A 119 6.55 9.78 9.59
N PHE A 120 5.22 9.85 9.58
CA PHE A 120 4.37 8.79 9.05
C PHE A 120 3.29 9.37 8.16
N TYR A 121 3.21 8.84 6.94
CA TYR A 121 2.24 9.27 5.94
C TYR A 121 1.32 8.09 5.60
N ASN A 122 0.03 8.23 5.93
CA ASN A 122 -1.01 7.37 5.42
C ASN A 122 -1.50 7.95 4.08
N LEU A 123 -1.37 7.20 2.99
CA LEU A 123 -1.75 7.64 1.65
C LEU A 123 -3.12 7.09 1.24
N HIS A 124 -3.74 6.27 2.08
CA HIS A 124 -5.09 5.79 1.82
C HIS A 124 -6.13 6.89 2.05
N LEU A 125 -7.12 6.94 1.16
CA LEU A 125 -8.35 7.69 1.41
C LEU A 125 -9.23 6.93 2.40
N ASN A 126 -10.03 7.69 3.14
CA ASN A 126 -11.01 7.12 4.08
C ASN A 126 -12.04 6.26 3.36
N GLU A 127 -12.70 5.38 4.13
CA GLU A 127 -13.85 4.55 3.71
C GLU A 127 -13.54 3.38 2.76
N LEU A 128 -12.36 3.35 2.12
CA LEU A 128 -11.99 2.30 1.18
C LEU A 128 -11.64 0.96 1.83
N ARG A 129 -11.16 0.98 3.08
CA ARG A 129 -10.58 -0.21 3.73
C ARG A 129 -11.24 -0.45 5.09
N LYS A 130 -11.87 -1.62 5.24
CA LYS A 130 -12.54 -2.06 6.48
C LYS A 130 -12.07 -3.44 6.91
N ASP A 131 -11.70 -3.58 8.17
CA ASP A 131 -11.26 -4.84 8.75
C ASP A 131 -12.39 -5.89 8.74
N PRO A 132 -12.16 -7.10 8.21
CA PRO A 132 -13.22 -8.10 8.05
C PRO A 132 -13.68 -8.77 9.35
N PHE A 133 -12.90 -8.73 10.43
CA PHE A 133 -13.21 -9.42 11.69
C PHE A 133 -13.74 -8.51 12.79
N PHE A 134 -13.30 -7.25 12.80
CA PHE A 134 -13.61 -6.25 13.81
C PHE A 134 -14.45 -5.10 13.24
N GLY A 135 -14.57 -4.98 11.91
CA GLY A 135 -15.33 -3.93 11.25
C GLY A 135 -14.72 -2.54 11.38
N THR A 136 -13.52 -2.43 11.95
CA THR A 136 -12.79 -1.17 12.11
C THR A 136 -12.31 -0.67 10.75
N LYS A 137 -12.50 0.62 10.46
CA LYS A 137 -12.03 1.23 9.22
C LYS A 137 -10.57 1.70 9.37
N LEU A 138 -9.82 1.70 8.28
CA LEU A 138 -8.57 2.44 8.21
C LEU A 138 -8.90 3.92 8.00
N GLU A 139 -8.40 4.75 8.89
CA GLU A 139 -8.66 6.19 8.90
C GLU A 139 -7.38 6.95 8.58
N ASN A 140 -7.56 8.05 7.86
CA ASN A 140 -6.57 9.04 7.50
C ASN A 140 -7.14 10.42 7.89
N PRO A 141 -6.91 10.88 9.13
CA PRO A 141 -7.39 12.17 9.59
C PRO A 141 -6.85 13.35 8.75
N TYR A 142 -5.68 13.18 8.14
CA TYR A 142 -5.10 14.22 7.30
C TYR A 142 -5.83 14.34 5.95
N ALA A 143 -6.24 13.22 5.34
CA ALA A 143 -7.08 13.26 4.14
C ALA A 143 -8.40 14.02 4.38
N GLU A 144 -9.04 13.79 5.53
CA GLU A 144 -10.22 14.54 5.95
C GLU A 144 -9.92 16.04 6.13
N LYS A 145 -8.80 16.37 6.78
CA LYS A 145 -8.37 17.76 6.98
C LYS A 145 -8.18 18.54 5.67
N ILE A 146 -7.71 17.90 4.61
CA ILE A 146 -7.49 18.55 3.30
C ILE A 146 -8.66 18.38 2.32
N ASP A 147 -9.81 17.89 2.81
CA ASP A 147 -10.99 17.53 2.03
C ASP A 147 -10.62 16.68 0.80
N LEU A 148 -9.81 15.63 1.00
CA LEU A 148 -9.49 14.65 -0.04
C LEU A 148 -10.26 13.36 0.24
N THR A 149 -11.30 13.11 -0.56
CA THR A 149 -12.25 12.01 -0.38
C THR A 149 -12.35 11.16 -1.64
N ILE A 150 -12.94 9.97 -1.50
CA ILE A 150 -13.23 9.08 -2.64
C ILE A 150 -14.16 9.70 -3.69
N HIS A 151 -14.89 10.76 -3.33
CA HIS A 151 -15.86 11.43 -4.19
C HIS A 151 -15.26 12.61 -4.97
N ASN A 152 -14.18 13.22 -4.48
CA ASN A 152 -13.60 14.42 -5.07
C ASN A 152 -12.16 14.24 -5.58
N TYR A 153 -11.47 13.13 -5.28
CA TYR A 153 -10.07 12.97 -5.68
C TYR A 153 -9.86 13.01 -7.21
N TYR A 154 -10.76 12.41 -7.99
CA TYR A 154 -10.71 12.49 -9.46
C TYR A 154 -10.85 13.92 -10.03
N LYS A 155 -11.46 14.84 -9.27
CA LYS A 155 -11.67 16.23 -9.70
C LYS A 155 -10.54 17.17 -9.28
N SER A 156 -9.76 16.80 -8.26
CA SER A 156 -8.80 17.70 -7.63
C SER A 156 -7.42 17.65 -8.27
N SER A 157 -6.91 16.47 -8.59
CA SER A 157 -5.64 16.28 -9.28
C SER A 157 -5.52 14.86 -9.85
N ASN A 158 -4.39 14.54 -10.49
CA ASN A 158 -4.07 13.16 -10.82
C ASN A 158 -3.67 12.36 -9.55
N LEU A 159 -3.45 11.06 -9.70
CA LEU A 159 -3.13 10.17 -8.57
C LEU A 159 -1.91 10.64 -7.78
N LEU A 160 -0.81 10.98 -8.47
CA LEU A 160 0.40 11.49 -7.82
C LEU A 160 0.13 12.82 -7.08
N GLY A 161 -0.61 13.73 -7.69
CA GLY A 161 -1.04 15.00 -7.08
C GLY A 161 -1.79 14.79 -5.77
N ASN A 162 -2.77 13.90 -5.78
CA ASN A 162 -3.57 13.60 -4.61
C ASN A 162 -2.74 12.94 -3.48
N PHE A 163 -1.95 11.92 -3.80
CA PHE A 163 -1.18 11.21 -2.80
C PHE A 163 0.04 11.99 -2.31
N SER A 164 0.66 12.82 -3.15
CA SER A 164 1.76 13.70 -2.73
C SER A 164 1.30 14.76 -1.72
N ARG A 165 0.07 15.29 -1.87
CA ARG A 165 -0.54 16.19 -0.88
C ARG A 165 -0.67 15.54 0.49
N LEU A 166 -1.00 14.24 0.56
CA LEU A 166 -1.05 13.48 1.83
C LEU A 166 0.34 13.37 2.52
N CYS A 167 1.42 13.59 1.78
CA CYS A 167 2.80 13.67 2.29
C CYS A 167 3.28 15.11 2.55
N HIS A 168 2.39 16.10 2.41
CA HIS A 168 2.72 17.52 2.39
C HIS A 168 3.78 17.84 1.33
N LEU A 169 3.55 17.33 0.12
CA LEU A 169 4.34 17.56 -1.09
C LEU A 169 3.40 18.08 -2.19
N ASN A 170 3.98 18.69 -3.22
CA ASN A 170 3.26 19.18 -4.39
C ASN A 170 3.92 18.58 -5.65
N LEU A 171 3.59 17.32 -5.96
CA LEU A 171 4.05 16.64 -7.16
C LEU A 171 2.85 16.36 -8.06
N ASP A 172 2.90 16.75 -9.32
CA ASP A 172 1.78 16.61 -10.24
C ASP A 172 2.20 16.10 -11.63
N GLN A 173 3.48 16.16 -12.01
CA GLN A 173 3.90 15.83 -13.38
C GLN A 173 5.08 14.85 -13.46
N THR A 174 5.54 14.31 -12.32
CA THR A 174 6.65 13.37 -12.32
C THR A 174 6.18 11.97 -12.71
N ALA A 175 6.75 11.40 -13.76
CA ALA A 175 6.46 10.02 -14.14
C ALA A 175 7.11 9.04 -13.14
N PRO A 176 6.44 7.93 -12.80
CA PRO A 176 7.00 6.93 -11.91
C PRO A 176 8.08 6.09 -12.57
N SER A 177 9.08 5.68 -11.80
CA SER A 177 10.12 4.74 -12.22
C SER A 177 9.89 3.37 -11.61
N ILE A 178 9.93 2.31 -12.43
CA ILE A 178 9.84 0.93 -11.95
C ILE A 178 11.21 0.27 -12.03
N TYR A 179 11.75 -0.07 -10.86
CA TYR A 179 13.05 -0.70 -10.74
C TYR A 179 12.92 -2.22 -10.88
N ILE A 180 12.88 -2.69 -12.11
CA ILE A 180 13.00 -4.11 -12.40
C ILE A 180 14.48 -4.50 -12.39
N GLY A 181 14.86 -5.45 -11.53
CA GLY A 181 16.18 -6.05 -11.64
C GLY A 181 16.24 -6.98 -12.85
N GLN A 182 17.42 -7.50 -13.16
CA GLN A 182 17.59 -8.45 -14.27
C GLN A 182 16.82 -9.74 -14.00
N ALA A 183 15.67 -9.91 -14.63
CA ALA A 183 14.97 -11.18 -14.69
C ALA A 183 15.10 -11.69 -16.13
N LYS A 184 15.87 -12.77 -16.33
CA LYS A 184 15.86 -13.49 -17.61
C LYS A 184 14.56 -14.29 -17.68
N LEU A 185 13.50 -13.65 -18.17
CA LEU A 185 12.27 -14.35 -18.52
C LEU A 185 12.51 -15.13 -19.80
N LYS A 186 12.41 -16.46 -19.74
CA LYS A 186 12.32 -17.28 -20.94
C LYS A 186 10.89 -17.13 -21.48
N LEU A 187 10.74 -16.34 -22.54
CA LEU A 187 9.48 -16.24 -23.25
C LEU A 187 9.27 -17.52 -24.07
N PRO A 188 8.03 -18.03 -24.16
CA PRO A 188 7.72 -19.22 -24.95
C PRO A 188 7.70 -18.96 -26.46
N PHE A 189 8.05 -17.74 -26.88
CA PHE A 189 8.06 -17.29 -28.27
C PHE A 189 9.31 -16.43 -28.52
N ASN A 190 9.70 -16.34 -29.78
CA ASN A 190 10.77 -15.47 -30.27
C ASN A 190 10.17 -14.25 -30.98
N GLY A 191 10.88 -13.12 -30.96
CA GLY A 191 10.51 -11.92 -31.70
C GLY A 191 9.69 -10.90 -30.90
N ASN A 192 9.19 -9.89 -31.63
CA ASN A 192 8.41 -8.80 -31.06
C ASN A 192 6.96 -9.25 -30.79
N TYR A 193 6.38 -8.74 -29.72
CA TYR A 193 5.02 -9.10 -29.32
C TYR A 193 4.31 -7.90 -28.72
N TRP A 194 2.98 -7.94 -28.76
CA TRP A 194 2.12 -7.02 -28.03
C TRP A 194 1.51 -7.74 -26.83
N VAL A 195 1.33 -7.00 -25.73
CA VAL A 195 0.63 -7.48 -24.53
C VAL A 195 -0.63 -6.67 -24.37
N LEU A 196 -1.77 -7.36 -24.31
CA LEU A 196 -3.08 -6.73 -24.12
C LEU A 196 -3.64 -7.11 -22.74
N HIS A 197 -3.70 -6.13 -21.85
CA HIS A 197 -4.37 -6.27 -20.56
C HIS A 197 -5.86 -5.98 -20.72
N ARG A 198 -6.68 -7.03 -20.90
CA ARG A 198 -8.13 -6.90 -21.19
C ARG A 198 -9.03 -6.80 -19.97
N LYS A 199 -8.49 -7.04 -18.77
CA LYS A 199 -9.26 -7.15 -17.54
C LYS A 199 -9.04 -5.96 -16.62
N SER A 200 -10.14 -5.47 -16.06
CA SER A 200 -10.20 -4.35 -15.12
C SER A 200 -10.85 -4.83 -13.83
N THR A 201 -10.55 -4.16 -12.72
CA THR A 201 -11.26 -4.41 -11.45
C THR A 201 -12.70 -3.88 -11.51
N ASP A 202 -12.97 -2.89 -12.36
CA ASP A 202 -14.30 -2.34 -12.65
C ASP A 202 -14.75 -2.80 -14.04
N LEU A 203 -15.83 -3.60 -14.09
CA LEU A 203 -16.40 -4.14 -15.32
C LEU A 203 -16.84 -3.06 -16.29
N ASN A 204 -17.24 -1.88 -15.80
CA ASN A 204 -17.64 -0.76 -16.66
C ASN A 204 -16.44 -0.14 -17.41
N ARG A 205 -15.21 -0.47 -17.01
CA ARG A 205 -13.97 -0.07 -17.68
C ARG A 205 -13.39 -1.17 -18.56
N GLU A 206 -14.04 -2.33 -18.65
CA GLU A 206 -13.63 -3.38 -19.60
C GLU A 206 -14.17 -3.09 -21.00
N TRP A 207 -13.33 -3.31 -22.01
CA TRP A 207 -13.77 -3.30 -23.40
C TRP A 207 -14.35 -4.67 -23.76
N GLN A 208 -15.46 -4.68 -24.51
CA GLN A 208 -16.16 -5.91 -24.87
C GLN A 208 -15.27 -6.84 -25.71
N ASP A 209 -15.44 -8.15 -25.53
CA ASP A 209 -14.61 -9.16 -26.18
C ASP A 209 -14.74 -9.10 -27.72
N GLU A 210 -15.92 -8.79 -28.24
CA GLU A 210 -16.16 -8.64 -29.68
C GLU A 210 -15.28 -7.53 -30.28
N ASN A 211 -15.08 -6.44 -29.54
CA ASN A 211 -14.27 -5.33 -30.02
C ASN A 211 -12.77 -5.64 -29.98
N TRP A 212 -12.30 -6.40 -28.98
CA TRP A 212 -10.94 -6.92 -28.96
C TRP A 212 -10.68 -7.84 -30.15
N ILE A 213 -11.63 -8.71 -30.48
CA ILE A 213 -11.54 -9.62 -31.63
C ILE A 213 -11.49 -8.82 -32.93
N GLN A 214 -12.25 -7.72 -33.05
CA GLN A 214 -12.21 -6.86 -34.23
C GLN A 214 -10.87 -6.11 -34.39
N LEU A 215 -10.17 -5.82 -33.29
CA LEU A 215 -8.87 -5.14 -33.30
C LEU A 215 -7.71 -6.07 -33.73
N LEU A 216 -7.80 -7.35 -33.40
CA LEU A 216 -6.76 -8.37 -33.63
C LEU A 216 -6.82 -8.95 -35.04
#